data_AF-A0A2P8D2Y9-F1
#
_entry.id   AF-A0A2P8D2Y9-F1
#
_cell.length_a   1.000
_cell.length_b   1.000
_cell.length_c   1.000
_cell.angle_alpha   90.00
_cell.angle_beta   90.00
_cell.angle_gamma   90.00
#
_symmetry.space_group_name_H-M   'P 1'
#
loop_
_entity.id
_entity.type
_entity.pdbx_description
1 polymer ?
#
loop_
_entity_poly.entity_id
_entity_poly.type
_entity_poly.pdbx_seq_one_letter_code
_entity_poly.pdbx_strand_id
1 'polypeptide(L)'
;MKDLALLIGNGVNAISKGITWDNLLDNLLAFCKDDCSIKDKQKPFPLFYEEIFLNAFKLKRIGKELALKEFIAQNVSRIEANEIHELIRNIAPAHVITTNYDFLLEGSEPQKNDGLVYENLYSIFRRYEIGTTTFWHIHGDCRSPMSINLGYEHYGGQLQKMRNYAASVPDYKSNRIVKRSLVKRLQQGKEFEIIQSWIDLFFVKDIHIIGLTLDFVETDLWWLLTYRARQLLYKQKIKFTNNITYYIPEAFVKTACFKLDLLKANGVEIKVINKAHGISYYKEILSSI
;
A
#
# COMPACT_ATOMS: atom_id res chain seq x y z
N MET A 1 22.89 2.15 -9.61
CA MET A 1 21.67 1.99 -8.77
C MET A 1 20.82 0.91 -9.40
N LYS A 2 20.31 -0.05 -8.63
CA LYS A 2 19.36 -1.03 -9.15
C LYS A 2 18.05 -0.31 -9.43
N ASP A 3 17.57 -0.35 -10.68
CA ASP A 3 16.29 0.23 -11.09
C ASP A 3 15.11 -0.65 -10.62
N LEU A 4 15.09 -0.96 -9.33
CA LEU A 4 14.22 -1.94 -8.69
C LEU A 4 13.12 -1.22 -7.90
N ALA A 5 11.87 -1.68 -8.04
CA ALA A 5 10.76 -1.25 -7.20
C ALA A 5 10.23 -2.42 -6.36
N LEU A 6 10.07 -2.19 -5.06
CA LEU A 6 9.47 -3.14 -4.13
C LEU A 6 8.10 -2.61 -3.67
N LEU A 7 7.08 -3.47 -3.64
CA LEU A 7 5.81 -3.20 -2.96
C LEU A 7 5.77 -4.04 -1.67
N ILE A 8 5.97 -3.41 -0.52
CA ILE A 8 6.10 -4.06 0.77
C ILE A 8 4.84 -3.86 1.60
N GLY A 9 4.21 -4.96 2.00
CA GLY A 9 3.07 -4.95 2.93
C GLY A 9 3.44 -5.30 4.37
N ASN A 10 2.42 -5.31 5.23
CA ASN A 10 2.61 -5.45 6.68
C ASN A 10 3.04 -6.86 7.12
N GLY A 11 3.09 -7.84 6.23
CA GLY A 11 3.62 -9.17 6.52
C GLY A 11 5.08 -9.13 6.99
N VAL A 12 5.86 -8.13 6.56
CA VAL A 12 7.24 -7.89 7.04
C VAL A 12 7.25 -7.40 8.49
N ASN A 13 6.26 -6.59 8.88
CA ASN A 13 6.09 -6.15 10.27
C ASN A 13 5.53 -7.27 11.15
N ALA A 14 4.70 -8.16 10.58
CA ALA A 14 4.03 -9.23 11.32
C ALA A 14 4.99 -10.29 11.89
N ILE A 15 6.23 -10.35 11.40
CA ILE A 15 7.28 -11.21 11.96
C ILE A 15 8.09 -10.53 13.08
N SER A 16 7.89 -9.21 13.29
CA SER A 16 8.46 -8.50 14.44
C SER A 16 7.74 -8.85 15.72
N LYS A 17 8.45 -8.67 16.85
CA LYS A 17 7.79 -8.61 18.16
C LYS A 17 7.04 -7.28 18.27
N GLY A 18 5.82 -7.30 18.82
CA GLY A 18 5.05 -6.08 19.00
C GLY A 18 3.54 -6.28 19.00
N ILE A 19 2.82 -5.20 18.70
CA ILE A 19 1.36 -5.16 18.63
C ILE A 19 0.91 -5.90 17.36
N THR A 20 0.15 -6.98 17.54
CA THR A 20 -0.55 -7.63 16.43
C THR A 20 -1.78 -6.81 16.03
N TRP A 21 -2.28 -7.00 14.81
CA TRP A 21 -3.54 -6.38 14.37
C TRP A 21 -4.72 -6.73 15.29
N ASP A 22 -4.77 -7.97 15.79
CA ASP A 22 -5.81 -8.38 16.73
C ASP A 22 -5.76 -7.60 18.05
N ASN A 23 -4.54 -7.39 18.58
CA ASN A 23 -4.31 -6.59 19.78
C ASN A 23 -4.64 -5.11 19.52
N LEU A 24 -4.31 -4.58 18.34
CA LEU A 24 -4.67 -3.22 17.97
C LEU A 24 -6.19 -3.03 17.98
N LEU A 25 -6.93 -4.00 17.44
CA LEU A 25 -8.39 -3.95 17.42
C LEU A 25 -8.99 -4.03 18.84
N ASP A 26 -8.45 -4.87 19.72
CA ASP A 26 -8.88 -4.90 21.15
C ASP A 26 -8.63 -3.55 21.82
N ASN A 27 -7.43 -3.00 21.62
CA ASN A 27 -7.06 -1.69 22.14
C ASN A 27 -7.96 -0.58 21.59
N LEU A 28 -8.39 -0.69 20.33
CA LEU A 28 -9.30 0.26 19.68
C LEU A 28 -10.70 0.21 20.30
N LEU A 29 -11.25 -0.99 20.51
CA LEU A 29 -12.53 -1.18 21.20
C LEU A 29 -12.49 -0.61 22.62
N ALA A 30 -11.41 -0.91 23.36
CA ALA A 30 -11.20 -0.41 24.71
C ALA A 30 -11.08 1.12 24.73
N PHE A 31 -10.34 1.71 23.79
CA PHE A 31 -10.23 3.17 23.63
C PHE A 31 -11.59 3.81 23.35
N CYS A 32 -12.39 3.21 22.47
CA CYS A 32 -13.73 3.66 22.14
C CYS A 32 -14.77 3.38 23.24
N LYS A 33 -14.46 2.52 24.22
CA LYS A 33 -15.45 1.93 25.15
C LYS A 33 -16.64 1.34 24.38
N ASP A 34 -16.32 0.60 23.32
CA ASP A 34 -17.29 -0.03 22.44
C ASP A 34 -17.54 -1.48 22.89
N ASP A 35 -18.64 -1.67 23.61
CA ASP A 35 -19.10 -2.99 24.08
C ASP A 35 -20.10 -3.63 23.09
N CYS A 36 -20.42 -2.95 21.99
CA CYS A 36 -21.41 -3.40 21.01
C CYS A 36 -20.77 -4.15 19.84
N SER A 37 -19.57 -3.73 19.44
CA SER A 37 -18.87 -4.29 18.29
C SER A 37 -18.13 -5.58 18.62
N ILE A 38 -18.52 -6.66 17.94
CA ILE A 38 -17.92 -7.99 18.13
C ILE A 38 -16.97 -8.31 16.98
N LYS A 39 -15.76 -8.74 17.33
CA LYS A 39 -14.77 -9.27 16.38
C LYS A 39 -15.21 -10.63 15.85
N ASP A 40 -15.16 -10.80 14.53
CA ASP A 40 -15.40 -12.06 13.84
C ASP A 40 -14.40 -12.21 12.69
N LYS A 41 -13.88 -13.42 12.47
CA LYS A 41 -12.92 -13.69 11.39
C LYS A 41 -13.51 -13.49 10.00
N GLN A 42 -14.83 -13.57 9.86
CA GLN A 42 -15.54 -13.31 8.62
C GLN A 42 -15.78 -11.81 8.37
N LYS A 43 -15.54 -10.96 9.38
CA LYS A 43 -15.72 -9.52 9.26
C LYS A 43 -14.42 -8.90 8.74
N PRO A 44 -14.38 -8.43 7.47
CA PRO A 44 -13.18 -7.79 6.95
C PRO A 44 -12.88 -6.51 7.73
N PHE A 45 -11.61 -6.15 7.81
CA PHE A 45 -11.15 -5.02 8.63
C PHE A 45 -11.87 -3.70 8.33
N PRO A 46 -12.07 -3.29 7.05
CA PRO A 46 -12.80 -2.04 6.78
C PRO A 46 -14.22 -2.04 7.28
N LEU A 47 -14.91 -3.19 7.22
CA LEU A 47 -16.26 -3.31 7.77
C LEU A 47 -16.25 -3.09 9.28
N PHE A 48 -15.28 -3.68 9.97
CA PHE A 48 -15.17 -3.55 11.42
C PHE A 48 -14.74 -2.15 11.86
N TYR A 49 -13.81 -1.52 11.13
CA TYR A 49 -13.38 -0.15 11.39
C TYR A 49 -14.56 0.84 11.29
N GLU A 50 -15.37 0.75 10.23
CA GLU A 50 -16.54 1.61 10.05
C GLU A 50 -17.57 1.39 11.17
N GLU A 51 -17.77 0.14 11.59
CA GLU A 51 -18.66 -0.19 12.71
C GLU A 51 -18.21 0.47 14.02
N ILE A 52 -16.93 0.30 14.40
CA ILE A 52 -16.34 0.91 15.61
C ILE A 52 -16.46 2.44 15.53
N PHE A 53 -16.07 3.03 14.41
CA PHE A 53 -16.10 4.48 14.23
C PHE A 53 -17.53 5.04 14.40
N LEU A 54 -18.50 4.45 13.71
CA LEU A 54 -19.89 4.90 13.75
C LEU A 54 -20.52 4.70 15.13
N ASN A 55 -20.25 3.59 15.81
CA ASN A 55 -20.75 3.33 17.17
C ASN A 55 -20.14 4.31 18.17
N ALA A 56 -18.81 4.44 18.18
CA ALA A 56 -18.10 5.35 19.06
C ALA A 56 -18.54 6.81 18.87
N PHE A 57 -18.79 7.22 17.62
CA PHE A 57 -19.27 8.57 17.31
C PHE A 57 -20.72 8.78 17.79
N LYS A 58 -21.64 7.86 17.50
CA LYS A 58 -23.05 7.93 17.94
C LYS A 58 -23.17 7.98 19.47
N LEU A 59 -22.36 7.19 20.16
CA LEU A 59 -22.29 7.14 21.62
C LEU A 59 -21.48 8.29 22.23
N LYS A 60 -21.00 9.24 21.41
CA LYS A 60 -20.19 10.41 21.82
C LYS A 60 -18.94 10.03 22.61
N ARG A 61 -18.34 8.88 22.29
CA ARG A 61 -17.09 8.38 22.87
C ARG A 61 -15.86 9.02 22.23
N ILE A 62 -16.00 9.39 20.96
CA ILE A 62 -15.01 10.15 20.19
C ILE A 62 -15.65 11.39 19.58
N GLY A 63 -14.89 12.48 19.46
CA GLY A 63 -15.38 13.73 18.88
C GLY A 63 -15.19 13.84 17.37
N LYS A 64 -14.13 13.22 16.83
CA LYS A 64 -13.77 13.20 15.41
C LYS A 64 -13.02 11.90 15.10
N GLU A 65 -13.07 11.48 13.85
CA GLU A 65 -12.30 10.32 13.36
C GLU A 65 -10.79 10.47 13.59
N LEU A 66 -10.28 11.71 13.55
CA LEU A 66 -8.87 12.02 13.82
C LEU A 66 -8.36 11.36 15.12
N ALA A 67 -9.15 11.36 16.19
CA ALA A 67 -8.74 10.76 17.46
C ALA A 67 -8.49 9.24 17.34
N LEU A 68 -9.29 8.57 16.52
CA LEU A 68 -9.16 7.14 16.27
C LEU A 68 -7.91 6.84 15.42
N LYS A 69 -7.67 7.65 14.38
CA LYS A 69 -6.48 7.51 13.55
C LYS A 69 -5.19 7.90 14.29
N GLU A 70 -5.22 8.89 15.18
CA GLU A 70 -4.10 9.24 16.07
C GLU A 70 -3.77 8.09 17.02
N PHE A 71 -4.79 7.44 17.58
CA PHE A 71 -4.59 6.24 18.39
C PHE A 71 -3.90 5.13 17.60
N ILE A 72 -4.37 4.85 16.38
CA ILE A 72 -3.77 3.84 15.50
C ILE A 72 -2.33 4.22 15.16
N ALA A 73 -2.08 5.47 14.76
CA ALA A 73 -0.76 6.01 14.45
C ALA A 73 0.24 5.82 15.61
N GLN A 74 -0.19 6.06 16.85
CA GLN A 74 0.63 5.86 18.05
C GLN A 74 0.92 4.40 18.36
N ASN A 75 0.05 3.46 17.97
CA ASN A 75 0.29 2.04 18.19
C ASN A 75 1.23 1.47 17.13
N VAL A 76 1.05 1.86 15.86
CA VAL A 76 1.92 1.37 14.76
C VAL A 76 3.33 1.94 14.84
N SER A 77 3.53 3.13 15.42
CA SER A 77 4.87 3.67 15.67
C SER A 77 5.66 2.91 16.74
N ARG A 78 5.02 1.99 17.48
CA ARG A 78 5.67 1.12 18.47
C ARG A 78 6.10 -0.23 17.90
N ILE A 79 5.84 -0.50 16.63
CA ILE A 79 6.31 -1.73 15.98
C ILE A 79 7.84 -1.65 15.91
N GLU A 80 8.51 -2.72 16.31
CA GLU A 80 9.98 -2.77 16.28
C GLU A 80 10.48 -3.27 14.93
N ALA A 81 11.61 -2.70 14.48
CA ALA A 81 12.31 -3.22 13.32
C ALA A 81 12.79 -4.65 13.55
N ASN A 82 12.92 -5.39 12.45
CA ASN A 82 13.56 -6.70 12.41
C ASN A 82 14.58 -6.75 11.26
N GLU A 83 15.36 -7.83 11.19
CA GLU A 83 16.44 -7.96 10.21
C GLU A 83 16.01 -7.87 8.74
N ILE A 84 14.74 -8.16 8.40
CA ILE A 84 14.25 -8.03 7.02
C ILE A 84 14.18 -6.55 6.60
N HIS A 85 13.89 -5.63 7.53
CA HIS A 85 13.91 -4.20 7.24
C HIS A 85 15.32 -3.73 6.89
N GLU A 86 16.33 -4.20 7.61
CA GLU A 86 17.74 -3.92 7.32
C GLU A 86 18.15 -4.48 5.97
N LEU A 87 17.76 -5.72 5.65
CA LEU A 87 18.05 -6.32 4.34
C LEU A 87 17.42 -5.53 3.20
N ILE A 88 16.17 -5.07 3.34
CA ILE A 88 15.51 -4.23 2.34
C ILE A 88 16.27 -2.92 2.13
N ARG A 89 16.70 -2.25 3.22
CA ARG A 89 17.51 -1.03 3.12
C ARG A 89 18.85 -1.27 2.43
N ASN A 90 19.51 -2.38 2.73
CA ASN A 90 20.81 -2.74 2.15
C ASN A 90 20.72 -3.05 0.64
N ILE A 91 19.57 -3.49 0.14
CA ILE A 91 19.34 -3.63 -1.32
C ILE A 91 19.36 -2.26 -2.02
N ALA A 92 19.01 -1.18 -1.31
CA ALA A 92 18.88 0.18 -1.82
C ALA A 92 18.08 0.25 -3.14
N PRO A 93 16.83 -0.26 -3.17
CA PRO A 93 15.98 -0.17 -4.36
C PRO A 93 15.72 1.30 -4.72
N ALA A 94 15.49 1.59 -6.00
CA ALA A 94 15.12 2.95 -6.41
C ALA A 94 13.79 3.39 -5.79
N HIS A 95 12.85 2.45 -5.65
CA HIS A 95 11.53 2.72 -5.08
C HIS A 95 11.09 1.63 -4.09
N VAL A 96 10.52 2.08 -2.97
CA VAL A 96 9.73 1.23 -2.07
C VAL A 96 8.33 1.81 -2.02
N ILE A 97 7.34 1.00 -2.33
CA ILE A 97 5.92 1.30 -2.20
C ILE A 97 5.44 0.53 -0.99
N THR A 98 4.70 1.14 -0.07
CA THR A 98 4.22 0.44 1.11
C THR A 98 2.81 0.85 1.52
N THR A 99 2.08 -0.14 2.00
CA THR A 99 0.78 0.03 2.67
C THR A 99 0.94 0.21 4.18
N ASN A 100 2.17 0.13 4.69
CA ASN A 100 2.47 0.27 6.11
C ASN A 100 2.45 1.75 6.50
N TYR A 101 2.03 2.00 7.75
CA TYR A 101 1.89 3.36 8.26
C TYR A 101 3.13 3.84 9.02
N ASP A 102 3.96 2.93 9.51
CA ASP A 102 5.22 3.21 10.20
C ASP A 102 6.37 3.55 9.22
N PHE A 103 7.52 3.94 9.77
CA PHE A 103 8.73 4.30 9.00
C PHE A 103 9.89 3.29 9.19
N LEU A 104 9.59 2.02 9.44
CA LEU A 104 10.62 1.01 9.69
C LEU A 104 11.41 0.65 8.42
N LEU A 105 10.83 0.83 7.23
CA LEU A 105 11.50 0.57 5.95
C LEU A 105 12.55 1.65 5.65
N GLU A 106 12.29 2.89 6.03
CA GLU A 106 13.17 4.05 5.95
C GLU A 106 14.31 3.93 6.98
N GLY A 107 14.03 3.28 8.12
CA GLY A 107 14.97 3.12 9.23
C GLY A 107 14.96 4.30 10.21
N SER A 108 14.31 5.40 9.85
CA SER A 108 14.08 6.56 10.72
C SER A 108 12.88 7.36 10.22
N GLU A 109 12.18 8.05 11.13
CA GLU A 109 11.08 8.93 10.75
C GLU A 109 11.56 10.10 9.87
N PRO A 110 11.01 10.27 8.65
CA PRO A 110 11.40 11.33 7.74
C PRO A 110 10.89 12.71 8.21
N GLN A 111 11.70 13.75 7.99
CA GLN A 111 11.43 15.10 8.47
C GLN A 111 10.37 15.86 7.67
N LYS A 112 10.17 15.53 6.39
CA LYS A 112 9.17 16.19 5.51
C LYS A 112 8.65 15.22 4.46
N ASN A 113 7.44 15.44 3.97
CA ASN A 113 6.89 14.75 2.82
C ASN A 113 7.41 15.41 1.54
N ASP A 114 8.04 14.64 0.66
CA ASP A 114 8.66 15.07 -0.60
C ASP A 114 7.68 15.00 -1.80
N GLY A 115 6.40 14.78 -1.52
CA GLY A 115 5.34 14.70 -2.52
C GLY A 115 5.16 16.00 -3.31
N LEU A 116 4.70 15.86 -4.55
CA LEU A 116 4.46 16.98 -5.48
C LEU A 116 3.25 17.84 -5.11
N VAL A 117 2.39 17.32 -4.23
CA VAL A 117 1.15 17.93 -3.76
C VAL A 117 0.99 17.60 -2.28
N TYR A 118 0.51 18.55 -1.49
CA TYR A 118 0.10 18.29 -0.12
C TYR A 118 -1.19 17.46 -0.10
N GLU A 119 -1.16 16.32 0.59
CA GLU A 119 -2.25 15.35 0.64
C GLU A 119 -2.67 15.07 2.08
N ASN A 120 -3.88 15.50 2.47
CA ASN A 120 -4.37 15.29 3.83
C ASN A 120 -4.99 13.90 4.06
N LEU A 121 -5.67 13.33 3.06
CA LEU A 121 -6.44 12.08 3.17
C LEU A 121 -5.86 11.01 2.24
N TYR A 122 -5.92 11.26 0.94
CA TYR A 122 -5.62 10.25 -0.09
C TYR A 122 -4.20 10.41 -0.62
N SER A 123 -3.46 9.31 -0.65
CA SER A 123 -2.03 9.31 -0.96
C SER A 123 -1.78 8.89 -2.41
N ILE A 124 -1.64 9.88 -3.30
CA ILE A 124 -1.27 9.71 -4.72
C ILE A 124 0.20 10.11 -4.92
N PHE A 125 0.69 11.09 -4.15
CA PHE A 125 2.02 11.68 -4.28
C PHE A 125 2.86 11.59 -3.01
N ARG A 126 2.27 11.22 -1.88
CA ARG A 126 2.94 11.05 -0.58
C ARG A 126 4.17 10.15 -0.71
N ARG A 127 5.33 10.74 -0.45
CA ARG A 127 6.61 10.06 -0.54
C ARG A 127 7.67 10.69 0.35
N TYR A 128 8.72 9.94 0.59
CA TYR A 128 9.89 10.35 1.37
C TYR A 128 11.16 9.94 0.63
N GLU A 129 12.09 10.87 0.48
CA GLU A 129 13.37 10.62 -0.19
C GLU A 129 14.46 10.38 0.88
N ILE A 130 14.96 9.14 0.98
CA ILE A 130 16.04 8.76 1.90
C ILE A 130 17.20 8.20 1.09
N GLY A 131 18.31 8.95 1.05
CA GLY A 131 19.46 8.62 0.21
C GLY A 131 19.05 8.55 -1.26
N THR A 132 19.18 7.37 -1.87
CA THR A 132 18.82 7.13 -3.28
C THR A 132 17.45 6.46 -3.46
N THR A 133 16.74 6.17 -2.37
CA THR A 133 15.46 5.44 -2.40
C THR A 133 14.30 6.39 -2.16
N THR A 134 13.27 6.30 -2.99
CA THR A 134 11.99 6.96 -2.76
C THR A 134 11.00 5.98 -2.13
N PHE A 135 10.51 6.31 -0.94
CA PHE A 135 9.49 5.55 -0.21
C PHE A 135 8.12 6.16 -0.45
N TRP A 136 7.13 5.38 -0.87
CA TRP A 136 5.77 5.80 -1.19
C TRP A 136 4.79 5.15 -0.20
N HIS A 137 4.20 5.94 0.68
CA HIS A 137 3.18 5.46 1.63
C HIS A 137 1.80 5.60 1.01
N ILE A 138 1.35 4.57 0.30
CA ILE A 138 0.17 4.65 -0.55
C ILE A 138 -1.15 4.63 0.22
N HIS A 139 -1.11 4.18 1.48
CA HIS A 139 -2.26 4.16 2.40
C HIS A 139 -2.11 5.20 3.54
N GLY A 140 -1.21 6.17 3.40
CA GLY A 140 -0.91 7.16 4.44
C GLY A 140 0.16 6.69 5.43
N ASP A 141 0.46 7.54 6.42
CA ASP A 141 1.48 7.29 7.44
C ASP A 141 1.09 7.82 8.83
N CYS A 142 1.78 7.34 9.85
CA CYS A 142 1.51 7.65 11.26
C CYS A 142 1.80 9.10 11.63
N ARG A 143 2.65 9.80 10.87
CA ARG A 143 2.92 11.23 11.07
C ARG A 143 1.77 12.11 10.58
N SER A 144 0.98 11.61 9.62
CA SER A 144 -0.21 12.28 9.10
C SER A 144 -1.46 11.42 9.33
N PRO A 145 -1.98 11.31 10.58
CA PRO A 145 -3.03 10.34 10.91
C PRO A 145 -4.27 10.43 10.01
N MET A 146 -4.69 11.62 9.58
CA MET A 146 -5.82 11.77 8.65
C MET A 146 -5.66 11.00 7.34
N SER A 147 -4.42 10.77 6.90
CA SER A 147 -4.11 10.08 5.65
C SER A 147 -4.22 8.56 5.71
N ILE A 148 -4.34 7.99 6.90
CA ILE A 148 -4.39 6.54 7.12
C ILE A 148 -5.70 5.97 6.53
N ASN A 149 -5.57 5.02 5.59
CA ASN A 149 -6.70 4.34 4.92
C ASN A 149 -7.09 3.04 5.65
N LEU A 150 -8.28 3.01 6.25
CA LEU A 150 -8.74 1.88 7.09
C LEU A 150 -10.12 1.33 6.74
N GLY A 151 -10.96 2.15 6.13
CA GLY A 151 -12.41 1.98 6.05
C GLY A 151 -12.90 2.06 4.61
N TYR A 152 -14.15 1.69 4.37
CA TYR A 152 -14.74 1.72 3.02
C TYR A 152 -14.82 3.13 2.45
N GLU A 153 -15.08 4.15 3.30
CA GLU A 153 -15.04 5.54 2.83
C GLU A 153 -13.65 5.81 2.24
N HIS A 154 -12.59 5.51 3.00
CA HIS A 154 -11.22 5.80 2.62
C HIS A 154 -10.81 5.14 1.30
N TYR A 155 -11.08 3.84 1.16
CA TYR A 155 -10.77 3.11 -0.08
C TYR A 155 -11.56 3.67 -1.27
N GLY A 156 -12.83 4.07 -1.07
CA GLY A 156 -13.64 4.73 -2.09
C GLY A 156 -13.07 6.08 -2.53
N GLY A 157 -12.69 6.93 -1.57
CA GLY A 157 -12.07 8.22 -1.82
C GLY A 157 -10.69 8.12 -2.49
N GLN A 158 -9.85 7.19 -2.01
CA GLN A 158 -8.55 6.86 -2.59
C GLN A 158 -8.70 6.44 -4.05
N LEU A 159 -9.60 5.48 -4.32
CA LEU A 159 -9.89 5.00 -5.67
C LEU A 159 -10.37 6.14 -6.59
N GLN A 160 -11.20 7.05 -6.09
CA GLN A 160 -11.62 8.23 -6.86
C GLN A 160 -10.43 9.08 -7.28
N LYS A 161 -9.49 9.37 -6.36
CA LYS A 161 -8.27 10.15 -6.67
C LYS A 161 -7.35 9.41 -7.64
N MET A 162 -7.20 8.10 -7.48
CA MET A 162 -6.43 7.28 -8.42
C MET A 162 -7.03 7.30 -9.83
N ARG A 163 -8.36 7.17 -9.97
CA ARG A 163 -9.04 7.30 -11.27
C ARG A 163 -8.85 8.68 -11.89
N ASN A 164 -8.97 9.73 -11.09
CA ASN A 164 -8.78 11.10 -11.57
C ASN A 164 -7.35 11.33 -12.10
N TYR A 165 -6.36 10.71 -11.47
CA TYR A 165 -4.97 10.79 -11.91
C TYR A 165 -4.69 9.95 -13.17
N ALA A 166 -5.14 8.70 -13.17
CA ALA A 166 -4.74 7.75 -14.21
C ALA A 166 -5.61 7.84 -15.48
N ALA A 167 -6.92 8.00 -15.33
CA ALA A 167 -7.90 7.97 -16.42
C ALA A 167 -8.33 9.37 -16.88
N SER A 168 -8.40 10.33 -15.96
CA SER A 168 -8.85 11.71 -16.22
C SER A 168 -7.69 12.70 -16.22
N VAL A 169 -7.95 13.96 -16.57
CA VAL A 169 -6.94 15.03 -16.47
C VAL A 169 -6.77 15.39 -14.98
N PRO A 170 -5.56 15.28 -14.41
CA PRO A 170 -5.33 15.62 -13.01
C PRO A 170 -5.58 17.11 -12.73
N ASP A 171 -6.53 17.42 -11.84
CA ASP A 171 -6.88 18.80 -11.47
C ASP A 171 -6.26 19.24 -10.13
N TYR A 172 -4.94 19.03 -10.00
CA TYR A 172 -4.18 19.51 -8.85
C TYR A 172 -3.71 20.94 -9.07
N LYS A 173 -3.75 21.81 -8.04
CA LYS A 173 -3.27 23.20 -8.16
C LYS A 173 -1.76 23.32 -8.46
N SER A 174 -0.98 22.26 -8.23
CA SER A 174 0.46 22.24 -8.43
C SER A 174 0.83 22.27 -9.92
N ASN A 175 1.62 23.26 -10.34
CA ASN A 175 2.17 23.37 -11.69
C ASN A 175 3.23 22.28 -11.99
N ARG A 176 3.66 21.53 -10.97
CA ARG A 176 4.59 20.41 -11.14
C ARG A 176 3.90 19.15 -11.67
N ILE A 177 2.57 19.08 -11.61
CA ILE A 177 1.80 17.92 -12.11
C ILE A 177 1.50 18.09 -13.59
N VAL A 178 1.76 17.04 -14.37
CA VAL A 178 1.44 17.07 -15.79
C VAL A 178 -0.09 17.08 -15.95
N LYS A 179 -0.61 18.06 -16.67
CA LYS A 179 -2.05 18.25 -16.94
C LYS A 179 -2.58 17.31 -18.03
N ARG A 180 -2.32 16.02 -17.85
CA ARG A 180 -2.70 14.93 -18.75
C ARG A 180 -2.83 13.63 -17.96
N SER A 181 -3.83 12.82 -18.30
CA SER A 181 -4.00 11.51 -17.67
C SER A 181 -2.78 10.61 -17.90
N LEU A 182 -2.48 9.71 -16.94
CA LEU A 182 -1.41 8.72 -17.09
C LEU A 182 -1.55 7.93 -18.40
N VAL A 183 -2.75 7.46 -18.74
CA VAL A 183 -2.96 6.71 -19.98
C VAL A 183 -2.60 7.53 -21.21
N LYS A 184 -2.94 8.81 -21.25
CA LYS A 184 -2.55 9.69 -22.38
C LYS A 184 -1.03 9.96 -22.39
N ARG A 185 -0.37 10.04 -21.24
CA ARG A 185 1.10 10.13 -21.15
C ARG A 185 1.76 8.88 -21.74
N LEU A 186 1.29 7.69 -21.35
CA LEU A 186 1.83 6.40 -21.80
C LEU A 186 1.69 6.18 -23.32
N GLN A 187 0.62 6.67 -23.95
CA GLN A 187 0.36 6.51 -25.39
C GLN A 187 1.33 7.29 -26.29
N GLN A 188 2.03 8.30 -25.78
CA GLN A 188 2.89 9.17 -26.58
C GLN A 188 4.30 8.59 -26.79
N GLY A 189 4.63 7.52 -26.08
CA GLY A 189 5.62 6.51 -26.48
C GLY A 189 7.09 6.91 -26.49
N LYS A 190 7.47 8.20 -26.48
CA LYS A 190 8.88 8.57 -26.67
C LYS A 190 9.69 8.82 -25.43
N GLU A 191 9.10 9.21 -24.30
CA GLU A 191 9.82 9.29 -23.03
C GLU A 191 8.81 9.54 -21.92
N PHE A 192 8.45 8.49 -21.18
CA PHE A 192 7.83 8.68 -19.88
C PHE A 192 8.94 9.16 -18.91
N GLU A 193 9.33 10.43 -19.06
CA GLU A 193 10.54 10.96 -18.43
C GLU A 193 10.42 11.15 -16.92
N ILE A 194 9.19 11.22 -16.39
CA ILE A 194 8.96 11.68 -15.02
C ILE A 194 7.95 10.78 -14.31
N ILE A 195 8.44 9.98 -13.37
CA ILE A 195 7.62 9.37 -12.32
C ILE A 195 7.07 10.50 -11.45
N GLN A 196 5.76 10.75 -11.52
CA GLN A 196 5.11 11.74 -10.66
C GLN A 196 4.43 11.09 -9.46
N SER A 197 3.91 9.86 -9.63
CA SER A 197 3.17 9.12 -8.60
C SER A 197 3.63 7.66 -8.54
N TRP A 198 3.44 7.01 -7.41
CA TRP A 198 3.61 5.56 -7.27
C TRP A 198 2.77 4.77 -8.28
N ILE A 199 1.63 5.32 -8.73
CA ILE A 199 0.76 4.72 -9.74
C ILE A 199 1.52 4.53 -11.06
N ASP A 200 2.41 5.47 -11.39
CA ASP A 200 3.21 5.42 -12.61
C ASP A 200 4.12 4.19 -12.63
N LEU A 201 4.65 3.79 -11.46
CA LEU A 201 5.59 2.67 -11.32
C LEU A 201 5.00 1.35 -11.82
N PHE A 202 3.70 1.12 -11.62
CA PHE A 202 3.02 -0.09 -12.10
C PHE A 202 3.06 -0.25 -13.63
N PHE A 203 3.30 0.83 -14.36
CA PHE A 203 3.34 0.81 -15.83
C PHE A 203 4.75 0.83 -16.40
N VAL A 204 5.77 1.16 -15.61
CA VAL A 204 7.11 1.46 -16.12
C VAL A 204 8.27 0.83 -15.33
N LYS A 205 8.02 0.22 -14.16
CA LYS A 205 9.04 -0.44 -13.34
C LYS A 205 8.68 -1.89 -13.03
N ASP A 206 9.68 -2.74 -12.98
CA ASP A 206 9.50 -4.08 -12.45
C ASP A 206 9.18 -3.98 -10.94
N ILE A 207 8.09 -4.60 -10.52
CA ILE A 207 7.60 -4.54 -9.12
C ILE A 207 7.61 -5.94 -8.51
N HIS A 208 8.29 -6.06 -7.36
CA HIS A 208 8.23 -7.24 -6.51
C HIS A 208 7.32 -6.98 -5.32
N ILE A 209 6.19 -7.68 -5.25
CA ILE A 209 5.20 -7.57 -4.16
C ILE A 209 5.55 -8.58 -3.07
N ILE A 210 5.92 -8.08 -1.89
CA ILE A 210 6.46 -8.88 -0.78
C ILE A 210 5.72 -8.54 0.52
N GLY A 211 5.24 -9.57 1.21
CA GLY A 211 4.58 -9.39 2.52
C GLY A 211 3.25 -8.62 2.47
N LEU A 212 2.67 -8.42 1.30
CA LEU A 212 1.33 -7.85 1.15
C LEU A 212 0.32 -8.98 0.96
N THR A 213 -0.71 -9.03 1.80
CA THR A 213 -1.79 -10.02 1.65
C THR A 213 -2.56 -9.78 0.36
N LEU A 214 -2.85 -8.52 0.01
CA LEU A 214 -3.66 -8.16 -1.15
C LEU A 214 -5.01 -8.90 -1.10
N ASP A 215 -5.68 -8.77 0.03
CA ASP A 215 -7.04 -9.24 0.24
C ASP A 215 -8.02 -8.46 -0.65
N PHE A 216 -9.28 -8.88 -0.74
CA PHE A 216 -10.27 -8.26 -1.62
C PHE A 216 -10.64 -6.83 -1.21
N VAL A 217 -10.23 -6.39 -0.02
CA VAL A 217 -10.48 -5.04 0.49
C VAL A 217 -9.49 -3.99 0.00
N GLU A 218 -8.28 -4.36 -0.43
CA GLU A 218 -7.34 -3.46 -1.13
C GLU A 218 -7.84 -3.14 -2.55
N THR A 219 -9.08 -2.63 -2.64
CA THR A 219 -9.83 -2.40 -3.89
C THR A 219 -9.13 -1.42 -4.83
N ASP A 220 -8.34 -0.52 -4.28
CA ASP A 220 -7.54 0.48 -5.00
C ASP A 220 -6.36 -0.16 -5.76
N LEU A 221 -5.63 -1.07 -5.12
CA LEU A 221 -4.59 -1.88 -5.76
C LEU A 221 -5.17 -2.88 -6.76
N TRP A 222 -6.28 -3.56 -6.42
CA TRP A 222 -7.00 -4.44 -7.36
C TRP A 222 -7.47 -3.70 -8.59
N TRP A 223 -8.03 -2.51 -8.39
CA TRP A 223 -8.42 -1.65 -9.49
C TRP A 223 -7.21 -1.27 -10.34
N LEU A 224 -6.07 -0.92 -9.76
CA LEU A 224 -4.88 -0.51 -10.53
C LEU A 224 -4.33 -1.65 -11.40
N LEU A 225 -4.17 -2.85 -10.83
CA LEU A 225 -3.74 -4.04 -11.57
C LEU A 225 -4.71 -4.36 -12.72
N THR A 226 -6.02 -4.35 -12.43
CA THR A 226 -7.08 -4.59 -13.42
C THR A 226 -7.12 -3.51 -14.48
N TYR A 227 -6.95 -2.25 -14.10
CA TYR A 227 -6.91 -1.13 -15.02
C TYR A 227 -5.73 -1.24 -15.96
N ARG A 228 -4.53 -1.56 -15.45
CA ARG A 228 -3.32 -1.83 -16.24
C ARG A 228 -3.56 -2.95 -17.25
N ALA A 229 -4.01 -4.12 -16.82
CA ALA A 229 -4.27 -5.25 -17.70
C ALA A 229 -5.29 -4.92 -18.80
N ARG A 230 -6.36 -4.19 -18.45
CA ARG A 230 -7.38 -3.75 -19.42
C ARG A 230 -6.85 -2.73 -20.43
N GLN A 231 -5.93 -1.83 -20.04
CA GLN A 231 -5.32 -0.91 -21.00
C GLN A 231 -4.50 -1.63 -22.07
N LEU A 232 -3.81 -2.73 -21.73
CA LEU A 232 -3.11 -3.57 -22.71
C LEU A 232 -4.06 -4.16 -23.75
N LEU A 233 -5.20 -4.69 -23.29
CA LEU A 233 -6.18 -5.34 -24.16
C LEU A 233 -6.90 -4.34 -25.09
N TYR A 234 -7.32 -3.20 -24.54
CA TYR A 234 -8.15 -2.25 -25.28
C TYR A 234 -7.38 -1.27 -26.15
N LYS A 235 -6.10 -1.00 -25.83
CA LYS A 235 -5.34 0.06 -26.50
C LYS A 235 -4.04 -0.49 -27.05
N GLN A 236 -4.10 -0.97 -28.30
CA GLN A 236 -2.98 -1.53 -29.08
C GLN A 236 -1.72 -0.63 -29.19
N LYS A 237 -1.81 0.64 -28.76
CA LYS A 237 -0.70 1.60 -28.77
C LYS A 237 0.12 1.64 -27.47
N ILE A 238 -0.29 0.94 -26.40
CA ILE A 238 0.45 0.91 -25.15
C ILE A 238 1.11 -0.46 -25.00
N LYS A 239 2.44 -0.51 -25.01
CA LYS A 239 3.23 -1.71 -24.74
C LYS A 239 3.90 -1.53 -23.38
N PHE A 240 3.50 -2.33 -22.39
CA PHE A 240 4.23 -2.41 -21.13
C PHE A 240 5.31 -3.48 -21.26
N THR A 241 6.53 -3.16 -20.86
CA THR A 241 7.67 -4.10 -20.84
C THR A 241 8.04 -4.52 -19.42
N ASN A 242 7.38 -3.97 -18.41
CA ASN A 242 7.65 -4.26 -17.01
C ASN A 242 6.85 -5.47 -16.51
N ASN A 243 7.43 -6.17 -15.55
CA ASN A 243 6.88 -7.34 -14.87
C ASN A 243 6.41 -6.97 -13.46
N ILE A 244 5.36 -7.64 -13.00
CA ILE A 244 4.92 -7.57 -11.61
C ILE A 244 4.96 -9.00 -11.07
N THR A 245 5.72 -9.21 -10.00
CA THR A 245 5.88 -10.52 -9.38
C THR A 245 5.31 -10.50 -7.97
N TYR A 246 4.40 -11.42 -7.67
CA TYR A 246 3.81 -11.62 -6.35
C TYR A 246 4.37 -12.88 -5.70
N TYR A 247 4.92 -12.74 -4.49
CA TYR A 247 5.51 -13.84 -3.75
C TYR A 247 4.53 -14.40 -2.72
N ILE A 248 4.47 -15.74 -2.60
CA ILE A 248 3.59 -16.40 -1.64
C ILE A 248 4.25 -17.66 -1.04
N PRO A 249 4.12 -17.90 0.27
CA PRO A 249 4.47 -19.20 0.86
C PRO A 249 3.60 -20.33 0.30
N GLU A 250 4.19 -21.49 0.05
CA GLU A 250 3.48 -22.67 -0.49
C GLU A 250 2.23 -23.04 0.31
N ALA A 251 2.30 -22.95 1.65
CA ALA A 251 1.21 -23.26 2.56
C ALA A 251 -0.08 -22.45 2.31
N PHE A 252 0.03 -21.25 1.73
CA PHE A 252 -1.12 -20.37 1.49
C PHE A 252 -1.68 -20.44 0.06
N VAL A 253 -1.05 -21.20 -0.85
CA VAL A 253 -1.46 -21.27 -2.25
C VAL A 253 -2.90 -21.79 -2.38
N LYS A 254 -3.25 -22.84 -1.64
CA LYS A 254 -4.59 -23.45 -1.69
C LYS A 254 -5.68 -22.48 -1.21
N THR A 255 -5.44 -21.80 -0.10
CA THR A 255 -6.41 -20.86 0.50
C THR A 255 -6.51 -19.55 -0.30
N ALA A 256 -5.46 -19.19 -1.03
CA ALA A 256 -5.41 -17.97 -1.85
C ALA A 256 -5.80 -18.20 -3.32
N CYS A 257 -6.32 -19.37 -3.71
CA CYS A 257 -6.47 -19.75 -5.12
C CYS A 257 -7.22 -18.72 -5.97
N PHE A 258 -8.38 -18.23 -5.51
CA PHE A 258 -9.17 -17.25 -6.26
C PHE A 258 -8.45 -15.92 -6.48
N LYS A 259 -7.69 -15.46 -5.47
CA LYS A 259 -6.82 -14.29 -5.57
C LYS A 259 -5.70 -14.53 -6.59
N LEU A 260 -5.04 -15.69 -6.52
CA LEU A 260 -3.95 -16.04 -7.43
C LEU A 260 -4.43 -16.15 -8.88
N ASP A 261 -5.63 -16.67 -9.12
CA ASP A 261 -6.23 -16.73 -10.45
C ASP A 261 -6.48 -15.34 -11.02
N LEU A 262 -7.00 -14.41 -10.21
CA LEU A 262 -7.18 -13.02 -10.63
C LEU A 262 -5.84 -12.30 -10.86
N LEU A 263 -4.81 -12.55 -10.03
CA LEU A 263 -3.47 -12.00 -10.25
C LEU A 263 -2.88 -12.48 -11.59
N LYS A 264 -2.97 -13.78 -11.89
CA LYS A 264 -2.52 -14.33 -13.18
C LYS A 264 -3.27 -13.71 -14.35
N ALA A 265 -4.60 -13.54 -14.22
CA ALA A 265 -5.41 -12.88 -15.25
C ALA A 265 -5.00 -11.41 -15.47
N ASN A 266 -4.45 -10.75 -14.46
CA ASN A 266 -3.88 -9.40 -14.54
C ASN A 266 -2.44 -9.35 -15.06
N GLY A 267 -1.86 -10.50 -15.44
CA GLY A 267 -0.49 -10.61 -15.91
C GLY A 267 0.55 -10.48 -14.79
N VAL A 268 0.19 -10.79 -13.54
CA VAL A 268 1.13 -10.86 -12.42
C VAL A 268 1.74 -12.26 -12.36
N GLU A 269 3.06 -12.33 -12.33
CA GLU A 269 3.82 -13.57 -12.12
C GLU A 269 3.69 -14.01 -10.66
N ILE A 270 3.36 -15.27 -10.42
CA ILE A 270 3.28 -15.83 -9.07
C ILE A 270 4.53 -16.65 -8.79
N LYS A 271 5.31 -16.23 -7.79
CA LYS A 271 6.45 -17.01 -7.27
C LYS A 271 6.08 -17.65 -5.94
N VAL A 272 6.00 -18.98 -5.95
CA VAL A 272 5.76 -19.79 -4.77
C VAL A 272 7.10 -20.11 -4.11
N ILE A 273 7.20 -19.85 -2.81
CA ILE A 273 8.41 -20.12 -2.01
C ILE A 273 8.10 -21.28 -1.07
N ASN A 274 8.93 -22.33 -1.14
CA ASN A 274 8.83 -23.51 -0.27
C ASN A 274 9.50 -23.24 1.09
N LYS A 275 8.97 -22.24 1.79
CA LYS A 275 9.32 -21.88 3.17
C LYS A 275 8.06 -21.43 3.89
N ALA A 276 7.96 -21.72 5.18
CA ALA A 276 6.94 -21.13 6.02
C ALA A 276 7.12 -19.60 6.08
N HIS A 277 6.01 -18.87 6.22
CA HIS A 277 6.05 -17.42 6.44
C HIS A 277 6.91 -17.09 7.65
N GLY A 278 7.84 -16.15 7.48
CA GLY A 278 8.88 -15.86 8.46
C GLY A 278 10.15 -15.32 7.83
N ILE A 279 11.18 -15.18 8.66
CA ILE A 279 12.50 -14.68 8.27
C ILE A 279 13.09 -15.41 7.07
N SER A 280 13.09 -16.76 7.09
CA SER A 280 13.72 -17.56 6.04
C SER A 280 13.03 -17.39 4.69
N TYR A 281 11.70 -17.24 4.70
CA TYR A 281 10.91 -16.96 3.51
C TYR A 281 11.30 -15.61 2.88
N TYR A 282 11.39 -14.55 3.68
CA TYR A 282 11.78 -13.24 3.16
C TYR A 282 13.24 -13.21 2.69
N LYS A 283 14.17 -13.85 3.41
CA LYS A 283 15.58 -13.96 3.00
C LYS A 283 15.73 -14.63 1.62
N GLU A 284 14.98 -15.69 1.36
CA GLU A 284 15.00 -16.39 0.07
C GLU A 284 14.55 -15.46 -1.06
N ILE A 285 13.45 -14.72 -0.87
CA ILE A 285 12.97 -13.74 -1.85
C ILE A 285 14.01 -12.66 -2.11
N LEU A 286 14.51 -12.02 -1.05
CA LEU A 286 15.44 -10.89 -1.15
C LEU A 286 16.80 -11.29 -1.76
N SER A 287 17.21 -12.55 -1.62
CA SER A 287 18.42 -13.07 -2.29
C SER A 287 18.26 -13.27 -3.80
N SER A 288 17.02 -13.29 -4.30
CA SER A 288 16.70 -13.55 -5.71
C SER A 288 16.48 -12.28 -6.55
N ILE A 289 16.64 -11.10 -5.96
CA ILE A 289 16.36 -9.78 -6.57
C ILE A 289 17.55 -8.81 -6.53
#